data_AF-A0A2S9FZ84-F1
#
_entry.id   AF-A0A2S9FZ84-F1
#
_cell.length_a   1.000
_cell.length_b   1.000
_cell.length_c   1.000
_cell.angle_alpha   90.00
_cell.angle_beta   90.00
_cell.angle_gamma   90.00
#
_symmetry.space_group_name_H-M   'P 1'
#
loop_
_entity.id
_entity.type
_entity.pdbx_description
1 polymer ?
#
loop_
_entity_poly.entity_id
_entity_poly.type
_entity_poly.pdbx_seq_one_letter_code
_entity_poly.pdbx_strand_id
1 'polypeptide(L)' 'MTSDITRYGIIVGVDGSQQADVAVRWAAKEAMLSGVPITLMYLLRPEIVTWPLAPSDRFSVESEIR' A
#
# COMPACT_ATOMS: atom_id res chain seq x y z
N MET A 1 27.59 -12.40 -7.56
CA MET A 1 26.15 -12.31 -7.88
C MET A 1 25.32 -12.13 -6.60
N THR A 2 25.54 -11.04 -5.86
CA THR A 2 24.78 -10.70 -4.63
C THR A 2 24.44 -9.20 -4.56
N SER A 3 24.96 -8.40 -5.49
CA SER A 3 24.83 -6.94 -5.51
C SER A 3 23.38 -6.44 -5.64
N ASP A 4 22.45 -7.27 -6.12
CA ASP A 4 21.04 -6.87 -6.24
C ASP A 4 20.24 -7.07 -4.94
N ILE A 5 20.65 -7.98 -4.05
CA ILE A 5 19.96 -8.23 -2.77
C ILE A 5 20.17 -7.04 -1.82
N THR A 6 21.33 -6.39 -1.89
CA THR A 6 21.65 -5.22 -1.05
C THR A 6 21.08 -3.91 -1.57
N ARG A 7 20.59 -3.84 -2.82
CA ARG A 7 20.11 -2.58 -3.42
C ARG A 7 19.06 -1.89 -2.56
N TYR A 8 18.13 -2.67 -2.00
CA TYR A 8 17.01 -2.15 -1.23
C TYR A 8 17.19 -2.30 0.28
N GLY A 9 18.26 -2.96 0.73
CA GLY A 9 18.53 -3.25 2.13
C GLY A 9 17.35 -3.96 2.80
N ILE A 10 16.89 -3.46 3.95
CA ILE A 10 15.75 -4.04 4.67
C ILE A 10 14.44 -3.48 4.10
N ILE A 11 13.59 -4.35 3.55
CA ILE A 11 12.26 -3.98 3.07
C ILE A 11 11.23 -4.21 4.17
N VAL A 12 10.41 -3.19 4.46
CA VAL A 12 9.35 -3.24 5.48
C VAL A 12 8.00 -2.96 4.85
N GLY A 13 7.07 -3.90 4.98
CA GLY A 13 5.67 -3.69 4.63
C GLY A 13 4.98 -2.77 5.64
N VAL A 14 4.29 -1.74 5.14
CA VAL A 14 3.51 -0.82 5.97
C VAL A 14 2.05 -0.83 5.49
N ASP A 15 1.11 -0.92 6.42
CA ASP A 15 -0.33 -0.91 6.16
C ASP A 15 -1.10 0.09 7.05
N GLY A 16 -0.40 0.85 7.89
CA GLY A 16 -0.97 1.81 8.85
C GLY A 16 -1.38 1.21 10.20
N SER A 17 -1.14 -0.09 10.43
CA SER A 17 -1.40 -0.74 11.71
C SER A 17 -0.31 -0.46 12.75
N GLN A 18 -0.64 -0.64 14.03
CA GLN A 18 0.34 -0.56 15.12
C GLN A 18 1.45 -1.63 14.97
N GLN A 19 1.13 -2.77 14.36
CA GLN A 19 2.08 -3.83 14.06
C GLN A 19 3.10 -3.36 13.03
N ALA A 20 2.68 -2.62 12.01
CA ALA A 20 3.59 -2.00 11.04
C ALA A 20 4.54 -1.01 11.73
N ASP A 21 4.06 -0.20 12.69
CA ASP A 21 4.92 0.72 13.45
C ASP A 21 6.00 0.01 14.27
N VAL A 22 5.69 -1.17 14.80
CA VAL A 22 6.67 -2.01 15.51
C VAL A 22 7.69 -2.58 14.52
N ALA A 23 7.25 -3.05 13.36
CA ALA A 23 8.13 -3.57 12.31
C ALA A 23 9.10 -2.49 11.79
N VAL A 24 8.61 -1.26 11.55
CA VAL A 24 9.44 -0.12 11.13
C VAL A 24 10.50 0.21 12.18
N ARG A 25 10.13 0.23 13.47
CA ARG A 25 11.09 0.51 14.55
C ARG A 25 12.18 -0.55 14.66
N TRP A 26 11.82 -1.83 14.56
CA TRP A 26 12.80 -2.91 14.54
C TRP A 26 13.74 -2.80 13.33
N ALA A 27 13.18 -2.61 12.13
CA ALA A 27 13.96 -2.54 10.90
C ALA A 27 14.90 -1.34 10.87
N ALA A 28 14.48 -0.18 11.39
CA ALA A 28 15.34 0.98 11.51
C ALA A 28 16.57 0.70 12.39
N LYS A 29 16.35 0.06 13.55
CA LYS A 29 17.44 -0.36 14.43
C LYS A 29 18.40 -1.32 13.73
N GLU A 30 17.86 -2.29 12.98
CA GLU A 30 18.68 -3.30 12.34
C GLU A 30 19.44 -2.79 11.11
N ALA A 31 18.82 -1.86 10.36
CA ALA A 31 19.46 -1.16 9.26
C ALA A 31 20.66 -0.33 9.74
N MET A 32 20.52 0.34 10.89
CA MET A 32 21.61 1.09 11.53
C MET A 32 22.77 0.17 11.95
N LEU A 33 22.48 -1.00 12.51
CA LEU A 33 23.51 -1.97 12.93
C LEU A 33 24.22 -2.60 11.74
N SER A 34 23.50 -2.84 10.65
CA SER A 34 24.02 -3.50 9.45
C SER A 34 24.61 -2.54 8.42
N GLY A 35 24.45 -1.23 8.60
CA GLY A 35 24.92 -0.21 7.65
C GLY A 35 24.24 -0.28 6.28
N VAL A 36 22.98 -0.75 6.23
CA VAL A 36 22.21 -0.94 4.99
C VAL A 36 21.03 0.04 4.94
N PRO A 37 20.51 0.40 3.75
CA PRO A 37 19.32 1.22 3.64
C PRO A 37 18.06 0.48 4.14
N ILE A 38 17.02 1.26 4.44
CA ILE A 38 15.67 0.76 4.71
C ILE A 38 14.73 1.22 3.60
N THR A 39 13.87 0.32 3.12
CA THR A 39 12.85 0.60 2.10
C THR A 39 11.47 0.31 2.67
N LEU A 40 10.61 1.33 2.73
CA LEU A 40 9.21 1.16 3.15
C LEU A 40 8.33 0.86 1.94
N MET A 41 7.49 -0.16 2.06
CA MET A 41 6.61 -0.63 0.99
C MET A 41 5.17 -0.66 1.47
N TYR A 42 4.32 0.17 0.85
CA TYR A 42 2.88 0.20 1.12
C TYR A 42 2.14 -0.55 0.00
N LEU A 43 1.32 -1.54 0.37
CA LEU A 43 0.53 -2.32 -0.58
C LEU A 43 -0.89 -1.76 -0.67
N LEU A 44 -1.19 -1.11 -1.79
CA LEU A 44 -2.57 -0.76 -2.13
C LEU A 44 -3.27 -2.00 -2.67
N ARG A 45 -4.41 -2.38 -2.08
CA ARG A 45 -5.31 -3.31 -2.74
C ARG A 45 -6.03 -2.55 -3.85
N PRO A 46 -5.87 -2.92 -5.12
CA PRO A 46 -6.64 -2.30 -6.19
C PRO A 46 -8.11 -2.66 -5.98
N GLU A 47 -8.98 -1.66 -5.88
CA GLU A 47 -10.39 -1.88 -6.13
C GLU A 47 -10.54 -2.11 -7.63
N ILE A 48 -10.80 -3.37 -8.02
CA ILE A 48 -11.00 -3.73 -9.41
C ILE A 48 -12.34 -3.15 -9.84
N VAL A 49 -12.31 -2.01 -10.52
CA VAL A 49 -13.46 -1.48 -11.24
C VAL A 49 -13.56 -2.26 -12.54
N THR A 50 -14.58 -3.13 -12.67
CA THR A 50 -14.84 -3.82 -13.94
C THR A 50 -15.68 -2.90 -14.83
N TRP A 51 -15.23 -2.68 -16.06
CA TRP A 51 -15.94 -1.92 -17.10
C TRP A 51 -16.58 -2.90 -18.11
N PRO A 52 -17.76 -2.62 -18.70
CA PRO A 52 -18.57 -1.40 -18.52
C PRO A 52 -19.19 -1.34 -17.14
N LEU A 53 -19.14 -0.16 -16.52
CA LEU A 53 -20.21 0.21 -15.60
C LEU A 53 -21.48 0.03 -16.42
N ALA A 54 -22.27 -1.01 -16.14
CA ALA A 54 -23.62 -1.07 -16.66
C ALA A 54 -24.27 0.29 -16.35
N PRO A 55 -25.03 0.89 -17.29
CA PRO A 55 -25.66 2.18 -17.06
C PRO A 55 -26.31 2.13 -15.69
N SER A 56 -25.84 2.99 -14.78
CA SER A 56 -26.43 3.10 -13.47
C SER A 56 -27.80 3.72 -13.65
N ASP A 57 -28.81 2.89 -13.93
CA ASP A 57 -30.24 3.23 -13.87
C ASP A 57 -30.68 3.49 -12.42
N ARG A 58 -29.87 4.22 -11.64
CA ARG A 58 -30.16 4.62 -10.26
C ARG A 58 -30.02 6.12 -10.01
N PHE A 59 -29.86 6.92 -11.04
CA PHE A 59 -30.23 8.33 -10.99
C PHE A 59 -31.55 8.54 -11.76
N SER A 60 -32.63 7.90 -11.27
CA SER A 60 -33.97 8.46 -11.48
C SER A 60 -34.08 9.75 -10.68
N VAL A 61 -33.50 10.81 -11.24
CA VAL A 61 -33.83 12.19 -10.90
C VAL A 61 -34.79 12.68 -11.98
N GLU A 62 -36.02 12.18 -11.96
CA GLU A 62 -37.14 12.90 -12.57
C GLU A 62 -38.05 13.38 -11.46
N SER A 63 -37.87 14.67 -11.17
CA SER A 63 -38.89 15.54 -10.65
C SER A 63 -40.04 15.60 -11.65
N GLU A 64 -41.25 15.18 -11.27
CA GLU A 64 -42.42 15.88 -11.76
C GLU A 64 -43.54 15.91 -10.72
N ILE A 65 -43.98 17.14 -10.51
CA ILE A 65 -45.14 17.59 -9.77
C ILE A 65 -46.38 16.87 -10.30
N ARG A 66 -47.02 16.03 -9.48
CA ARG A 66 -48.49 16.00 -9.32
C ARG A 66 -48.91 15.25 -8.06
#